data_AF-A0A1Y2AAS9-F1
#
_entry.id   AF-A0A1Y2AAS9-F1
#
_cell.length_a   1.000
_cell.length_b   1.000
_cell.length_c   1.000
_cell.angle_alpha   90.00
_cell.angle_beta   90.00
_cell.angle_gamma   90.00
#
_symmetry.space_group_name_H-M   'P 1'
#
loop_
_entity.id
_entity.type
_entity.pdbx_description
1 polymer ?
#
loop_
_entity_poly.entity_id
_entity_poly.type
_entity_poly.pdbx_seq_one_letter_code
_entity_poly.pdbx_strand_id
1 'polypeptide(L)'
;MAQFRAKMLDIGCYVNIRNIRDHTKRKVFAANETERHEGKMFRRVEQGLPPDAAYEADMKKLGYFINETGHIRMIAYPDHEFQYHFSNQERHNEVHREAMQVCQRREVAERLAALGLTKLYLPTLSTTKPNAQPHVPILAPPANILKSRKRIIVVINDSLQDLGILAYRQLQRELGLNGGSIVNFAKEMVHRSAESKETFDIFRDRAGVAEKEKETPGLIVMNTGQSLYSHKFNEAMTIRSWQSMPRKSICHESIKIHELENRVEGHRTPKEHIEAVFNKVIKNPDFVSPDAEIYVIAIENGADHLLEILDADLNRYAPRITALAFSQSSYVSSQIHNPELTQFLHQRARQWKLSSHSINPRDCVEVPKTEKYKDGSSTSSHMTNPRRPISWLEKLPASTPMSAVSGLLHHLSLALIPRNGKSRESSYDSEERLPLCPTFAGGNQAIGECVFTEAEVQKCILDFFEEVAQDPKDFHNPEFKLAKAITPTPGGGVWGEDAGVNELMPPEMSPKRMEIDNKKAQIENMKVSIKVTPKDNPELEPGRKGLEKRLVKAEQELEDLLKKGVATGGLVGEEAEDVRERWEPVGTGPKIPFAGTMVDSELVRGAGLLDTADEALEELGDAAQGSK
;
A
#
# COMPACT_ATOMS: atom_id res chain seq x y z
N MET A 1 58.98 57.76 13.54
CA MET A 1 58.84 56.34 13.93
C MET A 1 57.46 56.15 14.54
N ALA A 2 56.55 55.49 13.81
CA ALA A 2 55.14 55.36 14.19
C ALA A 2 54.98 54.28 15.28
N GLN A 3 54.44 54.67 16.43
CA GLN A 3 54.09 53.77 17.53
C GLN A 3 52.85 52.95 17.14
N PHE A 4 53.04 51.67 16.83
CA PHE A 4 51.96 50.69 16.76
C PHE A 4 51.40 50.43 18.17
N ARG A 5 50.20 50.92 18.46
CA ARG A 5 49.36 50.41 19.56
C ARG A 5 48.31 49.48 18.95
N ALA A 6 48.48 48.17 19.09
CA ALA A 6 47.40 47.22 18.82
C ALA A 6 46.32 47.39 19.89
N LYS A 7 45.07 47.69 19.49
CA LYS A 7 43.98 48.12 20.40
C LYS A 7 43.09 46.99 20.92
N MET A 8 43.29 45.74 20.53
CA MET A 8 42.62 44.58 21.12
C MET A 8 43.42 43.32 20.76
N LEU A 9 43.62 42.41 21.73
CA LEU A 9 44.20 41.10 21.46
C LEU A 9 43.12 40.22 20.79
N ASP A 10 43.35 39.78 19.55
CA ASP A 10 42.46 38.83 18.88
C ASP A 10 42.59 37.44 19.52
N ILE A 11 41.58 37.09 20.32
CA ILE A 11 41.46 35.81 21.04
C ILE A 11 40.14 35.11 20.70
N GLY A 12 39.47 35.52 19.61
CA GLY A 12 38.16 34.99 19.19
C GLY A 12 38.19 33.52 18.75
N CYS A 13 39.36 33.01 18.36
CA CYS A 13 39.57 31.62 17.95
C CYS A 13 39.60 30.60 19.11
N TYR A 14 39.70 31.05 20.37
CA TYR A 14 39.71 30.17 21.52
C TYR A 14 38.30 29.90 22.02
N VAL A 15 37.91 28.62 22.09
CA VAL A 15 36.58 28.20 22.57
C VAL A 15 36.55 28.01 24.09
N ASN A 16 37.70 27.70 24.70
CA ASN A 16 37.83 27.42 26.12
C ASN A 16 39.07 28.12 26.71
N ILE A 17 38.88 28.83 27.84
CA ILE A 17 39.94 29.57 28.56
C ILE A 17 41.10 28.66 29.00
N ARG A 18 40.82 27.36 29.26
CA ARG A 18 41.84 26.39 29.69
C ARG A 18 42.88 26.10 28.61
N ASN A 19 42.55 26.35 27.35
CA ASN A 19 43.45 26.13 26.21
C ASN A 19 44.42 27.30 25.99
N ILE A 20 44.19 28.44 26.65
CA ILE A 20 45.08 29.61 26.59
C ILE A 20 46.14 29.41 27.66
N ARG A 21 47.42 29.36 27.31
CA ARG A 21 48.51 29.20 28.30
C ARG A 21 48.97 30.52 28.91
N ASP A 22 48.81 31.62 28.17
CA ASP A 22 49.23 32.96 28.58
C ASP A 22 48.26 33.59 29.59
N HIS A 23 48.79 34.06 30.72
CA HIS A 23 47.98 34.61 31.81
C HIS A 23 47.24 35.89 31.39
N THR A 24 47.90 36.79 30.67
CA THR A 24 47.33 38.07 30.24
C THR A 24 46.18 37.82 29.27
N LYS A 25 46.34 36.89 28.33
CA LYS A 25 45.29 36.46 27.40
C LYS A 25 44.11 35.81 28.12
N ARG A 26 44.32 35.02 29.18
CA ARG A 26 43.21 34.47 30.00
C ARG A 26 42.39 35.57 30.68
N LYS A 27 43.06 36.60 31.22
CA LYS A 27 42.39 37.74 31.86
C LYS A 27 41.54 38.52 30.86
N VAL A 28 42.06 38.76 29.66
CA VAL A 28 41.31 39.42 28.56
C VAL A 28 40.17 38.52 28.05
N PHE A 29 40.39 37.21 27.98
CA PHE A 29 39.35 36.23 27.60
C PHE A 29 38.16 36.25 28.56
N ALA A 30 38.42 36.23 29.87
CA ALA A 30 37.39 36.28 30.90
C ALA A 30 36.68 37.65 30.96
N ALA A 31 37.43 38.76 30.82
CA ALA A 31 36.86 40.10 30.86
C ALA A 31 35.88 40.40 29.70
N ASN A 32 36.11 39.79 28.53
CA ASN A 32 35.26 39.95 27.34
C ASN A 32 34.36 38.73 27.09
N GLU A 33 34.03 37.95 28.13
CA GLU A 33 33.20 36.74 28.00
C GLU A 33 31.77 37.08 27.56
N THR A 34 31.18 38.14 28.11
CA THR A 34 29.84 38.63 27.74
C THR A 34 29.76 38.99 26.25
N GLU A 35 30.70 39.79 25.74
CA GLU A 35 30.77 40.16 24.31
C GLU A 35 31.06 38.96 23.39
N ARG A 36 31.86 37.98 23.85
CA ARG A 36 32.11 36.72 23.11
C ARG A 36 30.89 35.79 23.08
N HIS A 37 30.02 35.86 24.07
CA HIS A 37 28.74 35.15 24.07
C HIS A 37 27.70 35.89 23.21
N GLU A 38 27.69 37.22 23.21
CA GLU A 38 26.84 38.04 22.35
C GLU A 38 27.18 37.88 20.85
N GLY A 39 28.46 37.73 20.51
CA GLY A 39 28.92 37.46 19.14
C GLY A 39 28.70 36.02 18.65
N LYS A 40 28.14 35.12 19.48
CA LYS A 40 27.98 33.68 19.19
C LYS A 40 26.56 33.24 18.83
N MET A 41 25.71 34.16 18.40
CA MET A 41 24.48 33.82 17.69
C MET A 41 24.52 34.41 16.29
N PHE A 42 25.10 33.67 15.33
CA PHE A 42 24.83 33.92 13.92
C PHE A 42 23.35 33.63 13.66
N ARG A 43 22.48 34.61 13.91
CA ARG A 43 21.10 34.54 13.46
C ARG A 43 21.12 34.80 11.96
N ARG A 44 20.90 33.76 11.17
CA ARG A 44 20.61 33.95 9.74
C ARG A 44 19.39 34.85 9.63
N VAL A 45 19.54 35.95 8.89
CA VAL A 45 18.42 36.83 8.52
C VAL A 45 17.45 36.04 7.65
N GLU A 46 16.14 36.25 7.82
CA GLU A 46 15.08 35.48 7.13
C GLU A 46 15.25 35.54 5.60
N GLN A 47 15.72 36.68 5.08
CA GLN A 47 16.00 36.90 3.65
C GLN A 47 17.18 36.08 3.13
N GLY A 48 18.08 35.64 4.01
CA GLY A 48 19.25 34.82 3.66
C GLY A 48 18.99 33.32 3.75
N LEU A 49 17.77 32.91 4.06
CA LEU A 49 17.40 31.50 4.10
C LEU A 49 17.10 30.98 2.68
N PRO A 50 17.52 29.74 2.35
CA PRO A 50 17.22 29.16 1.05
C PRO A 50 15.71 29.01 0.85
N PRO A 51 15.20 29.20 -0.39
CA PRO A 51 13.78 29.06 -0.70
C PRO A 51 13.29 27.64 -0.37
N ASP A 52 11.98 27.50 -0.17
CA ASP A 52 11.39 26.16 -0.01
C ASP A 52 11.44 25.38 -1.33
N ALA A 53 11.45 24.06 -1.24
CA ALA A 53 11.33 23.20 -2.40
C ALA A 53 9.93 23.36 -3.02
N ALA A 54 9.86 23.41 -4.35
CA ALA A 54 8.60 23.51 -5.08
C ALA A 54 8.64 22.60 -6.30
N TYR A 55 7.60 21.78 -6.43
CA TYR A 55 7.40 20.86 -7.55
C TYR A 55 5.98 21.03 -8.05
N GLU A 56 5.82 21.26 -9.35
CA GLU A 56 4.50 21.34 -9.95
C GLU A 56 3.87 19.95 -10.00
N ALA A 57 2.60 19.84 -9.60
CA ALA A 57 1.83 18.62 -9.67
C ALA A 57 1.41 18.32 -11.13
N ASP A 58 2.39 17.92 -11.92
CA ASP A 58 2.28 17.49 -13.31
C ASP A 58 3.19 16.28 -13.53
N MET A 59 2.62 15.15 -13.93
CA MET A 59 3.33 13.86 -14.02
C MET A 59 4.61 13.97 -14.87
N LYS A 60 4.52 14.68 -15.99
CA LYS A 60 5.59 14.82 -16.96
C LYS A 60 6.68 15.77 -16.46
N LYS A 61 6.33 16.90 -15.86
CA LYS A 61 7.31 17.82 -15.24
C LYS A 61 8.05 17.19 -14.07
N LEU A 62 7.41 16.24 -13.38
CA LEU A 62 8.05 15.41 -12.36
C LEU A 62 8.97 14.33 -12.95
N GLY A 63 8.98 14.14 -14.27
CA GLY A 63 9.83 13.17 -14.95
C GLY A 63 9.21 11.78 -15.09
N TYR A 64 7.88 11.67 -15.02
CA TYR A 64 7.15 10.40 -15.03
C TYR A 64 6.05 10.37 -16.09
N PHE A 65 5.61 9.15 -16.43
CA PHE A 65 4.46 8.89 -17.28
C PHE A 65 3.70 7.65 -16.78
N ILE A 66 2.47 7.46 -17.28
CA ILE A 66 1.70 6.24 -17.06
C ILE A 66 1.84 5.35 -18.30
N ASN A 67 2.29 4.12 -18.13
CA ASN A 67 2.44 3.16 -19.23
C ASN A 67 1.09 2.53 -19.63
N GLU A 68 1.10 1.66 -20.65
CA GLU A 68 -0.14 1.04 -21.17
C GLU A 68 -0.85 0.11 -20.17
N THR A 69 -0.16 -0.32 -19.11
CA THR A 69 -0.73 -1.17 -18.05
C THR A 69 -1.13 -0.38 -16.80
N GLY A 70 -1.05 0.95 -16.82
CA GLY A 70 -1.48 1.80 -15.70
C GLY A 70 -0.43 1.99 -14.60
N HIS A 71 0.83 1.66 -14.85
CA HIS A 71 1.94 1.85 -13.91
C HIS A 71 2.65 3.17 -14.14
N ILE A 72 3.11 3.79 -13.05
CA ILE A 72 3.90 5.02 -13.10
C ILE A 72 5.37 4.65 -13.29
N ARG A 73 5.97 5.19 -14.35
CA ARG A 73 7.36 4.92 -14.75
C ARG A 73 8.10 6.21 -15.05
N MET A 74 9.42 6.21 -14.87
CA MET A 74 10.24 7.37 -15.18
C MET A 74 10.37 7.54 -16.70
N ILE A 75 10.31 8.78 -17.19
CA ILE A 75 10.51 9.10 -18.62
C ILE A 75 11.92 8.71 -19.07
N ALA A 76 12.93 9.04 -18.26
CA ALA A 76 14.34 8.75 -18.59
C ALA A 76 14.69 7.25 -18.44
N TYR A 77 13.98 6.54 -17.56
CA TYR A 77 14.24 5.14 -17.22
C TYR A 77 12.90 4.37 -17.12
N PRO A 78 12.29 3.96 -18.25
CA PRO A 78 10.93 3.40 -18.27
C PRO A 78 10.72 2.10 -17.48
N ASP A 79 11.80 1.44 -17.09
CA ASP A 79 11.86 0.26 -16.20
C ASP A 79 11.92 0.60 -14.71
N HIS A 80 12.12 1.87 -14.36
CA HIS A 80 12.15 2.35 -12.98
C HIS A 80 10.82 2.97 -12.55
N GLU A 81 10.46 2.69 -11.31
CA GLU A 81 9.24 3.14 -10.65
C GLU A 81 9.44 4.50 -9.97
N PHE A 82 8.45 4.95 -9.19
CA PHE A 82 8.58 6.17 -8.40
C PHE A 82 9.72 6.07 -7.36
N GLN A 83 10.60 7.06 -7.33
CA GLN A 83 11.70 7.15 -6.38
C GLN A 83 11.42 8.24 -5.33
N TYR A 84 11.18 7.82 -4.09
CA TYR A 84 10.98 8.75 -2.97
C TYR A 84 12.27 9.51 -2.63
N HIS A 85 13.38 8.79 -2.44
CA HIS A 85 14.69 9.35 -2.09
C HIS A 85 15.46 9.78 -3.34
N PHE A 86 14.90 10.74 -4.10
CA PHE A 86 15.61 11.32 -5.26
C PHE A 86 16.60 12.42 -4.83
N SER A 87 16.48 12.94 -3.61
CA SER A 87 17.35 13.94 -3.02
C SER A 87 17.83 13.52 -1.63
N ASN A 88 19.04 13.94 -1.25
CA ASN A 88 19.55 13.78 0.12
C ASN A 88 18.88 14.73 1.13
N GLN A 89 18.05 15.66 0.66
CA GLN A 89 17.29 16.58 1.52
C GLN A 89 15.84 16.12 1.65
N GLU A 90 15.44 15.75 2.87
CA GLU A 90 14.12 15.18 3.12
C GLU A 90 12.96 16.08 2.67
N ARG A 91 13.10 17.39 2.84
CA ARG A 91 12.07 18.34 2.40
C ARG A 91 11.82 18.30 0.90
N HIS A 92 12.85 18.07 0.08
CA HIS A 92 12.67 17.87 -1.36
C HIS A 92 11.90 16.58 -1.65
N ASN A 93 12.22 15.49 -0.94
CA ASN A 93 11.52 14.19 -1.05
C ASN A 93 10.04 14.32 -0.68
N GLU A 94 9.71 15.00 0.42
CA GLU A 94 8.34 15.22 0.88
C GLU A 94 7.49 16.01 -0.13
N VAL A 95 7.99 17.15 -0.62
CA VAL A 95 7.23 18.02 -1.52
C VAL A 95 7.09 17.39 -2.91
N HIS A 96 8.14 16.71 -3.40
CA HIS A 96 8.07 15.96 -4.65
C HIS A 96 7.09 14.79 -4.56
N ARG A 97 7.09 14.04 -3.45
CA ARG A 97 6.10 13.00 -3.18
C ARG A 97 4.69 13.56 -3.19
N GLU A 98 4.43 14.67 -2.50
CA GLU A 98 3.10 15.28 -2.49
C GLU A 98 2.67 15.72 -3.89
N ALA A 99 3.55 16.37 -4.66
CA ALA A 99 3.24 16.74 -6.05
C ALA A 99 2.87 15.52 -6.91
N MET A 100 3.59 14.40 -6.72
CA MET A 100 3.29 13.13 -7.37
C MET A 100 1.95 12.54 -6.90
N GLN A 101 1.67 12.58 -5.59
CA GLN A 101 0.41 12.07 -5.03
C GLN A 101 -0.80 12.89 -5.48
N VAL A 102 -0.66 14.20 -5.72
CA VAL A 102 -1.70 15.02 -6.36
C VAL A 102 -2.02 14.48 -7.76
N CYS A 103 -1.02 14.18 -8.59
CA CYS A 103 -1.22 13.56 -9.91
C CYS A 103 -1.95 12.22 -9.79
N GLN A 104 -1.51 11.37 -8.86
CA GLN A 104 -2.09 10.05 -8.62
C GLN A 104 -3.55 10.13 -8.19
N ARG A 105 -3.89 11.03 -7.27
CA ARG A 105 -5.29 11.23 -6.82
C ARG A 105 -6.19 11.73 -7.95
N ARG A 106 -5.70 12.60 -8.84
CA ARG A 106 -6.46 13.07 -10.01
C ARG A 106 -6.74 11.91 -10.96
N GLU A 107 -5.71 11.13 -11.29
CA GLU A 107 -5.83 9.98 -12.19
C GLU A 107 -6.76 8.88 -11.64
N VAL A 108 -6.65 8.56 -10.34
CA VAL A 108 -7.57 7.62 -9.69
C VAL A 108 -9.00 8.16 -9.70
N ALA A 109 -9.21 9.44 -9.42
CA ALA A 109 -10.54 10.05 -9.46
C ALA A 109 -11.17 10.01 -10.87
N GLU A 110 -10.38 10.23 -11.93
CA GLU A 110 -10.84 10.11 -13.32
C GLU A 110 -11.26 8.68 -13.65
N ARG A 111 -10.45 7.69 -13.26
CA ARG A 111 -10.75 6.25 -13.47
C ARG A 111 -12.02 5.84 -12.73
N LEU A 112 -12.21 6.29 -11.48
CA LEU A 112 -13.42 6.03 -10.71
C LEU A 112 -14.65 6.74 -11.31
N ALA A 113 -14.49 7.96 -11.83
CA ALA A 113 -15.56 8.67 -12.53
C ALA A 113 -15.98 7.96 -13.83
N ALA A 114 -15.05 7.27 -14.50
CA ALA A 114 -15.36 6.41 -15.65
C ALA A 114 -16.20 5.17 -15.25
N LEU A 115 -16.10 4.73 -14.00
CA LEU A 115 -16.97 3.69 -13.40
C LEU A 115 -18.27 4.24 -12.79
N GLY A 116 -18.46 5.57 -12.85
CA GLY A 116 -19.63 6.28 -12.32
C GLY A 116 -19.57 6.63 -10.83
N LEU A 117 -18.40 6.51 -10.21
CA LEU A 117 -18.14 6.93 -8.84
C LEU A 117 -17.55 8.33 -8.84
N THR A 118 -18.21 9.27 -8.18
CA THR A 118 -17.80 10.68 -8.14
C THR A 118 -17.70 11.17 -6.70
N LYS A 119 -17.07 12.34 -6.51
CA LYS A 119 -16.96 12.94 -5.18
C LYS A 119 -18.33 13.49 -4.74
N LEU A 120 -18.80 13.06 -3.58
CA LEU A 120 -19.92 13.67 -2.85
C LEU A 120 -19.34 14.45 -1.66
N TYR A 121 -19.55 15.76 -1.64
CA TYR A 121 -18.97 16.68 -0.67
C TYR A 121 -19.85 16.87 0.55
N LEU A 122 -19.32 16.54 1.72
CA LEU A 122 -19.95 16.71 3.03
C LEU A 122 -19.48 18.02 3.67
N PRO A 123 -20.34 18.73 4.44
CA PRO A 123 -21.70 18.33 4.83
C PRO A 123 -22.79 18.70 3.80
N THR A 124 -22.44 19.38 2.70
CA THR A 124 -23.40 19.92 1.72
C THR A 124 -24.17 18.88 0.91
N LEU A 125 -23.71 17.62 0.89
CA LEU A 125 -24.26 16.53 0.07
C LEU A 125 -24.38 16.88 -1.42
N SER A 126 -23.37 17.58 -1.95
CA SER A 126 -23.30 18.03 -3.35
C SER A 126 -22.20 17.30 -4.10
N THR A 127 -22.39 17.04 -5.40
CA THR A 127 -21.33 16.55 -6.30
C THR A 127 -20.43 17.67 -6.83
N THR A 128 -20.84 18.92 -6.63
CA THR A 128 -20.03 20.10 -6.97
C THR A 128 -19.23 20.52 -5.75
N LYS A 129 -17.91 20.73 -5.94
CA LYS A 129 -17.00 21.15 -4.88
C LYS A 129 -17.45 22.50 -4.28
N PRO A 130 -17.73 22.58 -2.97
CA PRO A 130 -18.06 23.85 -2.33
C PRO A 130 -16.93 24.87 -2.48
N ASN A 131 -17.29 26.15 -2.68
CA ASN A 131 -16.32 27.23 -2.78
C ASN A 131 -16.17 27.91 -1.42
N ALA A 132 -14.93 27.98 -0.92
CA ALA A 132 -14.58 28.66 0.33
C ALA A 132 -15.41 28.22 1.56
N GLN A 133 -15.89 26.97 1.56
CA GLN A 133 -16.62 26.37 2.67
C GLN A 133 -15.95 25.04 3.06
N PRO A 134 -15.67 24.80 4.36
CA PRO A 134 -15.10 23.55 4.84
C PRO A 134 -15.89 22.33 4.37
N HIS A 135 -15.20 21.40 3.72
CA HIS A 135 -15.81 20.20 3.18
C HIS A 135 -14.86 19.01 3.14
N VAL A 136 -15.43 17.81 3.19
CA VAL A 136 -14.72 16.53 3.00
C VAL A 136 -15.45 15.70 1.95
N PRO A 137 -14.77 15.22 0.89
CA PRO A 137 -15.40 14.35 -0.10
C PRO A 137 -15.46 12.91 0.40
N ILE A 138 -16.50 12.19 0.00
CA ILE A 138 -16.52 10.71 -0.10
C ILE A 138 -16.69 10.33 -1.57
N LEU A 139 -16.45 9.07 -1.95
CA LEU A 139 -16.80 8.57 -3.29
C LEU A 139 -18.13 7.85 -3.23
N ALA A 140 -19.04 8.18 -4.16
CA ALA A 140 -20.32 7.49 -4.30
C ALA A 140 -20.87 7.65 -5.73
N PRO A 141 -21.78 6.76 -6.17
CA PRO A 141 -22.64 7.02 -7.30
C PRO A 141 -23.53 8.25 -7.05
N PRO A 142 -24.07 8.86 -8.12
CA PRO A 142 -25.19 9.78 -8.02
C PRO A 142 -26.34 9.24 -7.17
N ALA A 143 -27.03 10.12 -6.42
CA ALA A 143 -28.05 9.73 -5.45
C ALA A 143 -29.20 8.88 -6.06
N ASN A 144 -29.62 9.18 -7.29
CA ASN A 144 -30.64 8.38 -7.99
C ASN A 144 -30.20 6.94 -8.25
N ILE A 145 -28.92 6.73 -8.61
CA ILE A 145 -28.36 5.39 -8.81
C ILE A 145 -28.26 4.70 -7.45
N LEU A 146 -27.61 5.36 -6.47
CA LEU A 146 -27.38 4.80 -5.15
C LEU A 146 -28.70 4.37 -4.47
N LYS A 147 -29.75 5.20 -4.54
CA LYS A 147 -31.08 4.93 -3.99
C LYS A 147 -31.76 3.73 -4.64
N SER A 148 -31.48 3.49 -5.91
CA SER A 148 -32.08 2.38 -6.66
C SER A 148 -31.39 1.03 -6.44
N ARG A 149 -30.16 1.00 -5.92
CA ARG A 149 -29.40 -0.24 -5.75
C ARG A 149 -29.93 -1.05 -4.57
N LYS A 150 -30.13 -2.36 -4.80
CA LYS A 150 -30.50 -3.30 -3.75
C LYS A 150 -29.35 -3.58 -2.79
N ARG A 151 -28.13 -3.66 -3.31
CA ARG A 151 -26.92 -3.95 -2.53
C ARG A 151 -25.92 -2.83 -2.67
N ILE A 152 -25.39 -2.39 -1.53
CA ILE A 152 -24.41 -1.32 -1.46
C ILE A 152 -23.24 -1.81 -0.61
N ILE A 153 -22.04 -1.74 -1.17
CA ILE A 153 -20.80 -1.94 -0.41
C ILE A 153 -20.31 -0.57 0.07
N VAL A 154 -19.93 -0.49 1.33
CA VAL A 154 -19.34 0.69 1.96
C VAL A 154 -17.92 0.34 2.38
N VAL A 155 -16.94 1.01 1.80
CA VAL A 155 -15.53 0.88 2.15
C VAL A 155 -15.15 2.02 3.10
N ILE A 156 -14.78 1.66 4.32
CA ILE A 156 -14.17 2.58 5.28
C ILE A 156 -12.65 2.45 5.11
N ASN A 157 -12.07 3.46 4.47
CA ASN A 157 -10.65 3.46 4.15
C ASN A 157 -9.79 3.51 5.43
N ASP A 158 -8.52 3.18 5.30
CA ASP A 158 -7.55 3.46 6.35
C ASP A 158 -7.39 4.98 6.55
N SER A 159 -7.28 5.40 7.81
CA SER A 159 -7.10 6.79 8.22
C SER A 159 -5.72 7.38 7.87
N LEU A 160 -4.80 6.57 7.36
CA LEU A 160 -3.50 7.05 6.86
C LEU A 160 -3.47 7.26 5.35
N GLN A 161 -4.50 6.81 4.63
CA GLN A 161 -4.56 6.87 3.17
C GLN A 161 -5.50 7.97 2.67
N ASP A 162 -5.22 8.48 1.47
CA ASP A 162 -6.11 9.41 0.77
C ASP A 162 -7.37 8.68 0.26
N LEU A 163 -8.46 9.44 0.04
CA LEU A 163 -9.74 8.91 -0.44
C LEU A 163 -9.58 8.03 -1.70
N GLY A 164 -9.95 6.74 -1.57
CA GLY A 164 -9.95 5.76 -2.66
C GLY A 164 -8.58 5.15 -2.96
N ILE A 165 -7.52 5.56 -2.25
CA ILE A 165 -6.19 4.94 -2.30
C ILE A 165 -6.11 3.88 -1.21
N LEU A 166 -5.65 2.68 -1.58
CA LEU A 166 -5.49 1.56 -0.64
C LEU A 166 -4.08 1.53 -0.05
N ALA A 167 -3.06 1.63 -0.90
CA ALA A 167 -1.68 1.76 -0.46
C ALA A 167 -0.83 2.44 -1.53
N TYR A 168 -0.25 3.60 -1.20
CA TYR A 168 0.64 4.32 -2.13
C TYR A 168 1.84 3.48 -2.58
N ARG A 169 2.39 2.64 -1.71
CA ARG A 169 3.52 1.77 -2.05
C ARG A 169 3.19 0.72 -3.11
N GLN A 170 1.96 0.21 -3.14
CA GLN A 170 1.52 -0.73 -4.16
C GLN A 170 1.11 0.01 -5.45
N LEU A 171 0.45 1.16 -5.27
CA LEU A 171 0.03 2.04 -6.38
C LEU A 171 1.21 2.52 -7.22
N GLN A 172 2.33 2.83 -6.56
CA GLN A 172 3.54 3.35 -7.18
C GLN A 172 4.47 2.27 -7.73
N ARG A 173 4.14 0.99 -7.51
CA ARG A 173 4.96 -0.18 -7.82
C ARG A 173 4.13 -1.26 -8.53
N GLU A 174 4.13 -2.49 -8.00
CA GLU A 174 3.63 -3.72 -8.62
C GLU A 174 2.18 -3.68 -9.10
N LEU A 175 1.29 -2.97 -8.41
CA LEU A 175 -0.15 -3.00 -8.71
C LEU A 175 -0.62 -1.83 -9.59
N GLY A 176 0.24 -0.83 -9.79
CA GLY A 176 -0.09 0.38 -10.53
C GLY A 176 -1.32 1.13 -9.98
N LEU A 177 -1.82 2.09 -10.77
CA LEU A 177 -2.92 2.96 -10.36
C LEU A 177 -4.22 2.21 -10.06
N ASN A 178 -4.50 1.12 -10.78
CA ASN A 178 -5.76 0.39 -10.61
C ASN A 178 -5.76 -0.54 -9.38
N GLY A 179 -4.68 -1.28 -9.16
CA GLY A 179 -4.62 -2.27 -8.07
C GLY A 179 -4.22 -1.67 -6.72
N GLY A 180 -3.46 -0.57 -6.71
CA GLY A 180 -3.15 0.18 -5.47
C GLY A 180 -4.27 1.12 -5.00
N SER A 181 -5.41 1.14 -5.70
CA SER A 181 -6.60 1.95 -5.38
C SER A 181 -7.87 1.10 -5.44
N ILE A 182 -9.01 1.69 -5.08
CA ILE A 182 -10.30 1.00 -5.11
C ILE A 182 -10.84 0.72 -6.53
N VAL A 183 -10.12 1.14 -7.58
CA VAL A 183 -10.55 0.99 -8.98
C VAL A 183 -10.75 -0.49 -9.33
N ASN A 184 -9.79 -1.37 -9.07
CA ASN A 184 -9.93 -2.79 -9.39
C ASN A 184 -11.07 -3.46 -8.61
N PHE A 185 -11.29 -3.06 -7.36
CA PHE A 185 -12.42 -3.56 -6.57
C PHE A 185 -13.76 -3.18 -7.21
N ALA A 186 -13.92 -1.91 -7.63
CA ALA A 186 -15.11 -1.46 -8.33
C ALA A 186 -15.31 -2.20 -9.67
N LYS A 187 -14.22 -2.45 -10.42
CA LYS A 187 -14.24 -3.24 -11.66
C LYS A 187 -14.65 -4.69 -11.41
N GLU A 188 -14.19 -5.31 -10.33
CA GLU A 188 -14.57 -6.68 -9.94
C GLU A 188 -16.07 -6.77 -9.62
N MET A 189 -16.65 -5.79 -8.92
CA MET A 189 -18.10 -5.73 -8.69
C MET A 189 -18.90 -5.70 -10.00
N VAL A 190 -18.43 -4.92 -10.98
CA VAL A 190 -19.05 -4.84 -12.32
C VAL A 190 -18.85 -6.16 -13.07
N HIS A 191 -17.64 -6.70 -13.09
CA HIS A 191 -17.28 -7.94 -13.77
C HIS A 191 -18.14 -9.13 -13.31
N ARG A 192 -18.32 -9.28 -11.99
CA ARG A 192 -19.15 -10.35 -11.41
C ARG A 192 -20.64 -10.22 -11.73
N SER A 193 -21.08 -9.00 -12.06
CA SER A 193 -22.48 -8.69 -12.35
C SER A 193 -22.82 -8.72 -13.84
N ALA A 194 -21.83 -8.87 -14.71
CA ALA A 194 -22.03 -8.89 -16.16
C ALA A 194 -22.69 -10.21 -16.60
N GLU A 195 -23.77 -10.12 -17.38
CA GLU A 195 -24.51 -11.27 -17.90
C GLU A 195 -23.73 -12.06 -18.98
N SER A 196 -22.84 -11.37 -19.72
CA SER A 196 -21.93 -11.95 -20.69
C SER A 196 -20.49 -11.54 -20.38
N LYS A 197 -19.63 -12.52 -20.08
CA LYS A 197 -18.20 -12.30 -19.77
C LYS A 197 -17.34 -12.08 -21.01
N GLU A 198 -17.88 -12.22 -22.22
CA GLU A 198 -17.08 -12.37 -23.44
C GLU A 198 -16.87 -11.09 -24.27
N THR A 199 -17.52 -9.97 -23.97
CA THR A 199 -17.54 -8.81 -24.90
C THR A 199 -16.71 -7.61 -24.49
N PHE A 200 -16.29 -7.45 -23.23
CA PHE A 200 -15.48 -6.31 -22.79
C PHE A 200 -14.58 -6.63 -21.59
N ASP A 201 -13.28 -6.40 -21.72
CA ASP A 201 -12.34 -6.49 -20.59
C ASP A 201 -12.36 -5.20 -19.77
N ILE A 202 -13.17 -5.19 -18.71
CA ILE A 202 -13.25 -4.09 -17.74
C ILE A 202 -11.93 -3.89 -16.98
N PHE A 203 -11.02 -4.87 -16.93
CA PHE A 203 -9.73 -4.76 -16.23
C PHE A 203 -8.65 -4.06 -17.06
N ARG A 204 -8.86 -3.90 -18.37
CA ARG A 204 -8.00 -3.05 -19.21
C ARG A 204 -7.80 -1.67 -18.58
N ASP A 205 -6.60 -1.12 -18.72
CA ASP A 205 -6.29 0.19 -18.13
C ASP A 205 -7.23 1.29 -18.64
N ARG A 206 -7.63 2.20 -17.74
CA ARG A 206 -8.62 3.27 -17.97
C ARG A 206 -10.00 2.82 -18.49
N ALA A 207 -10.28 1.52 -18.57
CA ALA A 207 -11.62 1.03 -18.91
C ALA A 207 -12.66 1.53 -17.91
N GLY A 208 -13.75 2.10 -18.44
CA GLY A 208 -14.94 2.53 -17.70
C GLY A 208 -16.16 1.71 -18.11
N VAL A 209 -17.31 2.08 -17.54
CA VAL A 209 -18.60 1.49 -17.92
C VAL A 209 -19.29 2.35 -19.00
N ALA A 210 -20.00 1.72 -19.93
CA ALA A 210 -20.64 2.42 -21.04
C ALA A 210 -21.99 3.02 -20.61
N GLU A 211 -22.81 2.24 -19.90
CA GLU A 211 -24.13 2.63 -19.44
C GLU A 211 -24.13 2.90 -17.93
N LYS A 212 -23.62 4.06 -17.50
CA LYS A 212 -23.47 4.42 -16.07
C LYS A 212 -24.73 4.18 -15.23
N GLU A 213 -25.93 4.47 -15.76
CA GLU A 213 -27.20 4.24 -15.04
C GLU A 213 -27.53 2.77 -14.72
N LYS A 214 -26.97 1.83 -15.50
CA LYS A 214 -27.17 0.39 -15.33
C LYS A 214 -25.97 -0.27 -14.68
N GLU A 215 -24.77 0.12 -15.09
CA GLU A 215 -23.51 -0.57 -14.80
C GLU A 215 -22.75 0.01 -13.61
N THR A 216 -23.11 1.19 -13.08
CA THR A 216 -22.41 1.75 -11.90
C THR A 216 -22.77 0.99 -10.63
N PRO A 217 -21.81 0.37 -9.92
CA PRO A 217 -22.08 -0.39 -8.71
C PRO A 217 -22.54 0.50 -7.55
N GLY A 218 -23.31 -0.08 -6.61
CA GLY A 218 -23.57 0.56 -5.32
C GLY A 218 -22.31 0.51 -4.45
N LEU A 219 -21.41 1.48 -4.58
CA LEU A 219 -20.16 1.53 -3.82
C LEU A 219 -19.95 2.91 -3.18
N ILE A 220 -19.86 2.97 -1.86
CA ILE A 220 -19.48 4.19 -1.12
C ILE A 220 -18.07 4.00 -0.57
N VAL A 221 -17.19 4.98 -0.71
CA VAL A 221 -15.85 4.98 -0.09
C VAL A 221 -15.72 6.19 0.82
N MET A 222 -15.53 5.94 2.12
CA MET A 222 -15.38 6.99 3.14
C MET A 222 -13.96 7.55 3.16
N ASN A 223 -13.83 8.81 3.60
CA ASN A 223 -12.58 9.54 3.65
C ASN A 223 -12.14 9.77 5.10
N THR A 224 -11.61 8.72 5.70
CA THR A 224 -11.12 8.73 7.09
C THR A 224 -9.76 9.41 7.22
N GLY A 225 -8.95 9.47 6.16
CA GLY A 225 -7.59 10.00 6.25
C GLY A 225 -7.42 11.51 6.03
N GLN A 226 -8.32 12.15 5.28
CA GLN A 226 -8.21 13.58 4.97
C GLN A 226 -9.01 14.45 5.97
N SER A 227 -8.68 14.34 7.26
CA SER A 227 -9.41 15.01 8.35
C SER A 227 -9.06 16.50 8.55
N LEU A 228 -8.06 17.04 7.85
CA LEU A 228 -7.67 18.45 7.92
C LEU A 228 -8.22 19.22 6.72
N TYR A 229 -8.62 20.47 6.90
CA TYR A 229 -9.12 21.32 5.83
C TYR A 229 -8.23 22.57 5.64
N SER A 230 -7.72 22.72 4.43
CA SER A 230 -6.95 23.90 4.02
C SER A 230 -7.85 24.89 3.30
N HIS A 231 -8.15 26.01 3.96
CA HIS A 231 -8.88 27.13 3.36
C HIS A 231 -8.14 27.73 2.16
N LYS A 232 -6.81 27.74 2.19
CA LYS A 232 -5.97 28.25 1.10
C LYS A 232 -6.14 27.45 -0.19
N PHE A 233 -6.18 26.13 -0.08
CA PHE A 233 -6.32 25.23 -1.22
C PHE A 233 -7.78 24.81 -1.47
N ASN A 234 -8.70 25.19 -0.58
CA ASN A 234 -10.10 24.78 -0.58
C ASN A 234 -10.23 23.25 -0.61
N GLU A 235 -9.44 22.51 0.20
CA GLU A 235 -9.33 21.05 0.12
C GLU A 235 -9.16 20.37 1.47
N ALA A 236 -9.71 19.15 1.57
CA ALA A 236 -9.41 18.20 2.63
C ALA A 236 -8.05 17.53 2.40
N MET A 237 -7.24 17.38 3.45
CA MET A 237 -5.86 16.94 3.40
C MET A 237 -5.57 15.93 4.52
N THR A 238 -4.68 14.97 4.23
CA THR A 238 -4.04 14.16 5.28
C THR A 238 -3.02 15.01 6.05
N ILE A 239 -2.57 14.51 7.20
CA ILE A 239 -1.46 15.13 7.93
C ILE A 239 -0.16 15.16 7.10
N ARG A 240 0.08 14.15 6.26
CA ARG A 240 1.26 14.08 5.38
C ARG A 240 1.22 15.15 4.29
N SER A 241 0.07 15.33 3.65
CA SER A 241 -0.12 16.41 2.67
C SER A 241 -0.03 17.79 3.33
N TRP A 242 -0.56 17.93 4.55
CA TRP A 242 -0.46 19.17 5.33
C TRP A 242 1.00 19.57 5.60
N GLN A 243 1.82 18.61 6.05
CA GLN A 243 3.26 18.82 6.30
C GLN A 243 4.05 19.18 5.02
N SER A 244 3.54 18.77 3.87
CA SER A 244 4.13 19.01 2.54
C SER A 244 3.75 20.36 1.95
N MET A 245 2.85 21.13 2.58
CA MET A 245 2.45 22.45 2.08
C MET A 245 3.63 23.43 1.96
N PRO A 246 3.59 24.37 0.99
CA PRO A 246 4.66 25.36 0.80
C PRO A 246 4.95 26.18 2.05
N ARG A 247 6.23 26.33 2.34
CA ARG A 247 6.78 27.11 3.46
C ARG A 247 7.49 28.36 2.92
N LYS A 248 7.78 29.31 3.81
CA LYS A 248 8.54 30.52 3.45
C LYS A 248 9.96 30.19 2.97
N SER A 249 10.57 29.18 3.58
CA SER A 249 11.88 28.66 3.24
C SER A 249 11.98 27.21 3.74
N ILE A 250 12.89 26.43 3.19
CA ILE A 250 13.15 25.04 3.60
C ILE A 250 13.45 24.88 5.11
N CYS A 251 13.97 25.94 5.75
CA CYS A 251 14.32 25.93 7.17
C CYS A 251 13.15 26.28 8.10
N HIS A 252 11.99 26.64 7.55
CA HIS A 252 10.82 26.96 8.36
C HIS A 252 10.07 25.68 8.77
N GLU A 253 9.43 25.76 9.93
CA GLU A 253 8.50 24.74 10.41
C GLU A 253 7.29 24.59 9.48
N SER A 254 6.59 23.46 9.61
CA SER A 254 5.31 23.25 8.95
C SER A 254 4.28 24.28 9.40
N ILE A 255 3.28 24.51 8.55
CA ILE A 255 2.15 25.37 8.90
C ILE A 255 1.43 24.77 10.11
N LYS A 256 1.24 25.57 11.15
CA LYS A 256 0.56 25.13 12.38
C LYS A 256 -0.90 24.80 12.06
N ILE A 257 -1.39 23.72 12.64
CA ILE A 257 -2.80 23.31 12.55
C ILE A 257 -3.57 24.04 13.63
N HIS A 258 -4.65 24.72 13.24
CA HIS A 258 -5.62 25.25 14.18
C HIS A 258 -6.73 24.20 14.40
N GLU A 259 -6.90 23.73 15.63
CA GLU A 259 -7.75 22.57 15.93
C GLU A 259 -9.22 22.71 15.52
N LEU A 260 -9.75 23.93 15.50
CA LEU A 260 -11.13 24.19 15.05
C LEU A 260 -11.20 24.58 13.55
N GLU A 261 -10.53 25.67 13.17
CA GLU A 261 -10.59 26.23 11.80
C GLU A 261 -10.07 25.30 10.70
N ASN A 262 -9.10 24.42 10.99
CA ASN A 262 -8.57 23.49 9.99
C ASN A 262 -9.26 22.12 10.02
N ARG A 263 -10.50 22.06 10.51
CA ARG A 263 -11.31 20.85 10.49
C ARG A 263 -12.71 21.16 9.99
N VAL A 264 -13.37 20.14 9.46
CA VAL A 264 -14.76 20.24 9.02
C VAL A 264 -15.66 19.77 10.17
N GLU A 265 -16.68 20.55 10.50
CA GLU A 265 -17.62 20.20 11.56
C GLU A 265 -18.35 18.88 11.28
N GLY A 266 -18.36 17.99 12.28
CA GLY A 266 -18.91 16.63 12.15
C GLY A 266 -18.01 15.66 11.39
N HIS A 267 -16.80 16.09 11.03
CA HIS A 267 -15.79 15.26 10.36
C HIS A 267 -14.38 15.60 10.90
N ARG A 268 -14.27 15.94 12.19
CA ARG A 268 -13.00 16.39 12.79
C ARG A 268 -12.05 15.22 13.06
N THR A 269 -12.62 14.04 13.25
CA THR A 269 -11.93 12.77 13.48
C THR A 269 -12.47 11.70 12.54
N PRO A 270 -11.72 10.61 12.30
CA PRO A 270 -12.24 9.47 11.54
C PRO A 270 -13.55 8.92 12.11
N LYS A 271 -13.67 8.85 13.45
CA LYS A 271 -14.89 8.42 14.15
C LYS A 271 -16.09 9.32 13.83
N GLU A 272 -15.94 10.64 14.01
CA GLU A 272 -17.00 11.60 13.65
C GLU A 272 -17.38 11.47 12.17
N HIS A 273 -16.39 11.30 11.28
CA HIS A 273 -16.64 11.15 9.85
C HIS A 273 -17.48 9.90 9.54
N ILE A 274 -17.14 8.74 10.10
CA ILE A 274 -17.90 7.50 9.92
C ILE A 274 -19.33 7.70 10.42
N GLU A 275 -19.52 8.21 11.63
CA GLU A 275 -20.85 8.49 12.18
C GLU A 275 -21.65 9.45 11.29
N ALA A 276 -21.03 10.53 10.81
CA ALA A 276 -21.69 11.50 9.95
C ALA A 276 -22.11 10.90 8.60
N VAL A 277 -21.29 10.06 7.98
CA VAL A 277 -21.65 9.36 6.73
C VAL A 277 -22.80 8.38 6.97
N PHE A 278 -22.74 7.59 8.06
CA PHE A 278 -23.85 6.69 8.41
C PHE A 278 -25.16 7.46 8.61
N ASN A 279 -25.13 8.56 9.37
CA ASN A 279 -26.33 9.31 9.71
C ASN A 279 -26.87 10.16 8.56
N LYS A 280 -26.01 10.82 7.77
CA LYS A 280 -26.42 11.79 6.74
C LYS A 280 -26.54 11.19 5.33
N VAL A 281 -25.90 10.05 5.06
CA VAL A 281 -25.90 9.38 3.75
C VAL A 281 -26.59 8.02 3.84
N ILE A 282 -26.07 7.07 4.64
CA ILE A 282 -26.55 5.67 4.63
C ILE A 282 -27.97 5.52 5.21
N LYS A 283 -28.29 6.29 6.25
CA LYS A 283 -29.63 6.34 6.87
C LYS A 283 -30.57 7.33 6.19
N ASN A 284 -30.09 8.06 5.18
CA ASN A 284 -30.88 9.07 4.49
C ASN A 284 -31.64 8.43 3.29
N PRO A 285 -32.99 8.38 3.31
CA PRO A 285 -33.79 7.75 2.27
C PRO A 285 -33.74 8.45 0.91
N ASP A 286 -33.19 9.67 0.86
CA ASP A 286 -32.94 10.37 -0.41
C ASP A 286 -31.69 9.85 -1.14
N PHE A 287 -30.78 9.21 -0.41
CA PHE A 287 -29.54 8.65 -0.94
C PHE A 287 -29.55 7.13 -0.99
N VAL A 288 -30.05 6.48 0.07
CA VAL A 288 -30.02 5.03 0.22
C VAL A 288 -31.40 4.56 0.64
N SER A 289 -31.97 3.62 -0.13
CA SER A 289 -33.27 3.05 0.23
C SER A 289 -33.21 2.37 1.61
N PRO A 290 -34.26 2.51 2.46
CA PRO A 290 -34.39 1.74 3.69
C PRO A 290 -34.35 0.22 3.46
N ASP A 291 -34.75 -0.24 2.27
CA ASP A 291 -34.78 -1.66 1.90
C ASP A 291 -33.44 -2.17 1.32
N ALA A 292 -32.43 -1.31 1.19
CA ALA A 292 -31.12 -1.70 0.66
C ALA A 292 -30.29 -2.49 1.68
N GLU A 293 -29.62 -3.55 1.20
CA GLU A 293 -28.65 -4.37 1.92
C GLU A 293 -27.29 -3.65 1.92
N ILE A 294 -26.74 -3.34 3.11
CA ILE A 294 -25.45 -2.63 3.24
C ILE A 294 -24.38 -3.59 3.75
N TYR A 295 -23.34 -3.76 2.95
CA TYR A 295 -22.16 -4.56 3.28
C TYR A 295 -21.01 -3.61 3.56
N VAL A 296 -20.28 -3.82 4.66
CA VAL A 296 -19.24 -2.88 5.07
C VAL A 296 -17.88 -3.57 5.06
N ILE A 297 -16.92 -2.97 4.37
CA ILE A 297 -15.51 -3.33 4.41
C ILE A 297 -14.80 -2.23 5.19
N ALA A 298 -14.04 -2.58 6.23
CA ALA A 298 -13.24 -1.61 6.96
C ALA A 298 -11.77 -2.06 7.03
N ILE A 299 -10.85 -1.11 6.81
CA ILE A 299 -9.42 -1.37 6.59
C ILE A 299 -8.60 -0.73 7.71
N GLU A 300 -7.73 -1.51 8.35
CA GLU A 300 -6.84 -1.10 9.43
C GLU A 300 -7.50 -0.18 10.47
N ASN A 301 -6.99 1.05 10.65
CA ASN A 301 -7.50 2.01 11.62
C ASN A 301 -8.98 2.37 11.35
N GLY A 302 -9.42 2.28 10.09
CA GLY A 302 -10.84 2.42 9.74
C GLY A 302 -11.72 1.32 10.33
N ALA A 303 -11.20 0.09 10.45
CA ALA A 303 -11.88 -1.00 11.14
C ALA A 303 -11.96 -0.76 12.65
N ASP A 304 -10.86 -0.32 13.25
CA ASP A 304 -10.80 -0.05 14.70
C ASP A 304 -11.80 1.06 15.08
N HIS A 305 -11.85 2.16 14.33
CA HIS A 305 -12.82 3.22 14.56
C HIS A 305 -14.27 2.78 14.36
N LEU A 306 -14.55 1.91 13.38
CA LEU A 306 -15.89 1.35 13.21
C LEU A 306 -16.27 0.48 14.41
N LEU A 307 -15.36 -0.38 14.88
CA LEU A 307 -15.60 -1.25 16.02
C LEU A 307 -15.87 -0.45 17.29
N GLU A 308 -15.14 0.64 17.55
CA GLU A 308 -15.43 1.55 18.66
C GLU A 308 -16.83 2.20 18.57
N ILE A 309 -17.29 2.54 17.37
CA ILE A 309 -18.64 3.11 17.15
C ILE A 309 -19.71 2.06 17.44
N LEU A 310 -19.51 0.85 16.94
CA LEU A 310 -20.47 -0.25 17.12
C LEU A 310 -20.49 -0.76 18.57
N ASP A 311 -19.36 -0.76 19.26
CA ASP A 311 -19.28 -1.15 20.68
C ASP A 311 -20.07 -0.17 21.55
N ALA A 312 -19.96 1.13 21.23
CA ALA A 312 -20.65 2.19 21.95
C ALA A 312 -22.17 2.24 21.69
N ASP A 313 -22.62 2.03 20.44
CA ASP A 313 -24.04 2.17 20.07
C ASP A 313 -24.44 1.25 18.91
N LEU A 314 -24.36 -0.07 19.15
CA LEU A 314 -24.73 -1.09 18.16
C LEU A 314 -26.16 -0.89 17.63
N ASN A 315 -27.12 -0.63 18.51
CA ASN A 315 -28.54 -0.52 18.18
C ASN A 315 -28.84 0.58 17.16
N ARG A 316 -28.05 1.66 17.15
CA ARG A 316 -28.22 2.75 16.19
C ARG A 316 -27.76 2.41 14.78
N TYR A 317 -26.74 1.56 14.64
CA TYR A 317 -26.05 1.32 13.36
C TYR A 317 -26.28 -0.08 12.81
N ALA A 318 -26.28 -1.12 13.65
CA ALA A 318 -26.42 -2.51 13.26
C ALA A 318 -27.66 -2.82 12.40
N PRO A 319 -28.84 -2.22 12.63
CA PRO A 319 -29.98 -2.47 11.75
C PRO A 319 -29.67 -2.15 10.29
N ARG A 320 -28.78 -1.19 10.00
CA ARG A 320 -28.40 -0.86 8.63
C ARG A 320 -27.30 -1.73 8.06
N ILE A 321 -26.69 -2.64 8.80
CA ILE A 321 -25.52 -3.42 8.37
C ILE A 321 -25.92 -4.88 8.17
N THR A 322 -25.75 -5.38 6.94
CA THR A 322 -26.04 -6.77 6.58
C THR A 322 -24.90 -7.71 6.93
N ALA A 323 -23.64 -7.31 6.67
CA ALA A 323 -22.43 -8.03 7.04
C ALA A 323 -21.19 -7.12 7.08
N LEU A 324 -20.15 -7.58 7.78
CA LEU A 324 -18.88 -6.87 7.98
C LEU A 324 -17.68 -7.68 7.48
N ALA A 325 -16.79 -7.04 6.72
CA ALA A 325 -15.48 -7.58 6.39
C ALA A 325 -14.39 -6.64 6.93
N PHE A 326 -13.41 -7.20 7.62
CA PHE A 326 -12.26 -6.45 8.13
C PHE A 326 -10.99 -6.84 7.38
N SER A 327 -10.20 -5.85 6.97
CA SER A 327 -8.85 -6.05 6.48
C SER A 327 -7.87 -5.52 7.50
N GLN A 328 -7.10 -6.43 8.11
CA GLN A 328 -6.07 -6.14 9.10
C GLN A 328 -6.57 -5.23 10.26
N SER A 329 -7.66 -5.60 10.94
CA SER A 329 -8.04 -4.94 12.20
C SER A 329 -7.01 -5.21 13.28
N SER A 330 -6.70 -4.19 14.10
CA SER A 330 -5.81 -4.33 15.26
C SER A 330 -6.58 -4.67 16.54
N TYR A 331 -7.90 -4.40 16.53
CA TYR A 331 -8.82 -4.70 17.63
C TYR A 331 -8.80 -6.20 18.01
N VAL A 332 -8.90 -6.48 19.30
CA VAL A 332 -9.03 -7.86 19.84
C VAL A 332 -10.33 -8.02 20.63
N SER A 333 -10.79 -9.25 20.80
CA SER A 333 -12.09 -9.52 21.44
C SER A 333 -12.20 -8.97 22.86
N SER A 334 -11.09 -8.84 23.61
CA SER A 334 -11.09 -8.27 24.97
C SER A 334 -11.38 -6.76 25.01
N GLN A 335 -11.29 -6.05 23.88
CA GLN A 335 -11.61 -4.63 23.77
C GLN A 335 -13.09 -4.37 23.44
N ILE A 336 -13.89 -5.42 23.23
CA ILE A 336 -15.32 -5.31 22.98
C ILE A 336 -16.07 -5.50 24.30
N HIS A 337 -16.83 -4.48 24.69
CA HIS A 337 -17.60 -4.48 25.94
C HIS A 337 -19.05 -4.89 25.69
N ASN A 338 -19.54 -4.70 24.46
CA ASN A 338 -20.90 -5.01 24.09
C ASN A 338 -21.04 -6.50 23.65
N PRO A 339 -21.73 -7.35 24.44
CA PRO A 339 -21.87 -8.76 24.13
C PRO A 339 -22.69 -9.01 22.86
N GLU A 340 -23.63 -8.12 22.52
CA GLU A 340 -24.41 -8.21 21.28
C GLU A 340 -23.53 -7.97 20.05
N LEU A 341 -22.54 -7.07 20.16
CA LEU A 341 -21.57 -6.85 19.09
C LEU A 341 -20.69 -8.10 18.90
N THR A 342 -20.21 -8.72 19.98
CA THR A 342 -19.47 -10.00 19.88
C THR A 342 -20.29 -11.07 19.16
N GLN A 343 -21.57 -11.21 19.49
CA GLN A 343 -22.45 -12.15 18.79
C GLN A 343 -22.61 -11.78 17.30
N PHE A 344 -22.82 -10.51 16.98
CA PHE A 344 -22.93 -10.02 15.60
C PHE A 344 -21.67 -10.34 14.80
N LEU A 345 -20.48 -10.07 15.35
CA LEU A 345 -19.20 -10.33 14.71
C LEU A 345 -18.98 -11.81 14.44
N HIS A 346 -19.31 -12.67 15.40
CA HIS A 346 -19.19 -14.12 15.21
C HIS A 346 -20.10 -14.63 14.08
N GLN A 347 -21.30 -14.06 13.95
CA GLN A 347 -22.33 -14.56 13.03
C GLN A 347 -22.25 -13.93 11.64
N ARG A 348 -21.88 -12.65 11.54
CA ARG A 348 -22.04 -11.84 10.32
C ARG A 348 -20.78 -11.06 9.93
N ALA A 349 -19.64 -11.33 10.57
CA ALA A 349 -18.37 -10.74 10.18
C ALA A 349 -17.31 -11.78 9.80
N ARG A 350 -16.38 -11.39 8.93
CA ARG A 350 -15.14 -12.13 8.65
C ARG A 350 -13.97 -11.15 8.58
N GLN A 351 -12.77 -11.62 8.89
CA GLN A 351 -11.56 -10.80 8.85
C GLN A 351 -10.48 -11.47 8.00
N TRP A 352 -9.68 -10.67 7.29
CA TRP A 352 -8.45 -11.08 6.62
C TRP A 352 -7.27 -10.38 7.26
N LYS A 353 -6.27 -11.15 7.70
CA LYS A 353 -5.11 -10.64 8.44
C LYS A 353 -3.84 -11.35 8.00
N LEU A 354 -2.72 -10.64 8.03
CA LEU A 354 -1.39 -11.23 7.95
C LEU A 354 -1.28 -12.42 8.91
N SER A 355 -0.85 -13.57 8.39
CA SER A 355 -0.74 -14.81 9.15
C SER A 355 0.48 -15.59 8.69
N SER A 356 1.20 -16.15 9.66
CA SER A 356 2.28 -17.12 9.40
C SER A 356 1.75 -18.52 9.11
N HIS A 357 0.44 -18.78 9.31
CA HIS A 357 -0.15 -20.11 9.16
C HIS A 357 -0.45 -20.47 7.72
N SER A 358 -0.90 -19.50 6.93
CA SER A 358 -1.19 -19.64 5.49
C SER A 358 -1.13 -18.27 4.85
N ILE A 359 -0.81 -18.24 3.56
CA ILE A 359 -0.91 -17.06 2.69
C ILE A 359 -2.14 -17.12 1.77
N ASN A 360 -2.90 -18.23 1.76
CA ASN A 360 -4.06 -18.40 0.90
C ASN A 360 -5.31 -17.75 1.52
N PRO A 361 -5.91 -16.71 0.91
CA PRO A 361 -7.04 -15.97 1.50
C PRO A 361 -8.32 -16.76 1.78
N ARG A 362 -8.41 -18.01 1.28
CA ARG A 362 -9.53 -18.93 1.55
C ARG A 362 -9.34 -19.77 2.82
N ASP A 363 -8.13 -19.78 3.37
CA ASP A 363 -7.80 -20.57 4.55
C ASP A 363 -8.19 -19.80 5.82
N CYS A 364 -9.08 -20.39 6.61
CA CYS A 364 -9.41 -19.88 7.93
C CYS A 364 -8.28 -20.23 8.90
N VAL A 365 -7.68 -19.22 9.51
CA VAL A 365 -6.50 -19.35 10.39
C VAL A 365 -6.83 -19.22 11.87
N GLU A 366 -7.91 -18.51 12.21
CA GLU A 366 -8.37 -18.37 13.60
C GLU A 366 -9.91 -18.33 13.64
N VAL A 367 -10.52 -18.90 14.69
CA VAL A 367 -11.97 -18.84 14.95
C VAL A 367 -12.22 -18.43 16.40
N PRO A 368 -13.27 -17.62 16.68
CA PRO A 368 -13.61 -17.26 18.05
C PRO A 368 -14.01 -18.49 18.87
N LYS A 369 -13.55 -18.57 20.12
CA LYS A 369 -13.99 -19.62 21.05
C LYS A 369 -15.44 -19.34 21.47
N THR A 370 -16.38 -20.17 21.02
CA THR A 370 -17.75 -20.19 21.57
C THR A 370 -18.02 -21.54 22.24
N GLU A 371 -18.96 -21.61 23.18
CA GLU A 371 -19.32 -22.85 23.91
C GLU A 371 -19.72 -24.02 22.98
N LYS A 372 -20.03 -23.75 21.71
CA LYS A 372 -20.35 -24.75 20.68
C LYS A 372 -19.13 -25.47 20.07
N TYR A 373 -17.91 -24.96 20.28
CA TYR A 373 -16.68 -25.59 19.77
C TYR A 373 -16.10 -26.64 20.73
N LYS A 374 -16.82 -26.97 21.82
CA LYS A 374 -16.52 -28.12 22.65
C LYS A 374 -17.26 -29.33 22.09
N ASP A 375 -16.49 -30.36 21.80
CA ASP A 375 -16.85 -31.66 21.23
C ASP A 375 -16.96 -31.70 19.70
N GLY A 376 -16.06 -32.50 19.12
CA GLY A 376 -16.01 -32.87 17.70
C GLY A 376 -17.22 -33.71 17.26
N SER A 377 -18.42 -33.17 17.43
CA SER A 377 -19.65 -33.70 16.89
C SER A 377 -19.78 -33.29 15.43
N SER A 378 -19.55 -34.26 14.55
CA SER A 378 -19.81 -34.14 13.13
C SER A 378 -21.29 -33.84 12.81
N THR A 379 -21.47 -33.13 11.69
CA THR A 379 -22.67 -32.93 10.85
C THR A 379 -23.60 -31.74 11.11
N SER A 380 -23.53 -30.78 10.18
CA SER A 380 -24.66 -30.48 9.30
C SER A 380 -24.12 -30.13 7.92
N SER A 381 -24.27 -31.07 6.97
CA SER A 381 -24.17 -30.75 5.55
C SER A 381 -25.33 -29.83 5.20
N HIS A 382 -25.10 -28.52 5.12
CA HIS A 382 -25.99 -27.70 4.32
C HIS A 382 -25.80 -28.12 2.86
N MET A 383 -26.70 -29.01 2.44
CA MET A 383 -26.86 -29.42 1.07
C MET A 383 -26.93 -28.17 0.19
N THR A 384 -26.01 -28.20 -0.78
CA THR A 384 -26.01 -27.58 -2.09
C THR A 384 -27.41 -27.32 -2.66
N ASN A 385 -28.09 -26.27 -2.23
CA ASN A 385 -29.00 -25.58 -3.13
C ASN A 385 -28.14 -24.88 -4.20
N PRO A 386 -28.52 -24.92 -5.48
CA PRO A 386 -27.81 -24.18 -6.51
C PRO A 386 -27.80 -22.69 -6.12
N ARG A 387 -26.60 -22.16 -5.84
CA ARG A 387 -26.42 -20.74 -5.50
C ARG A 387 -26.91 -19.92 -6.68
N ARG A 388 -27.86 -19.02 -6.45
CA ARG A 388 -28.31 -18.11 -7.50
C ARG A 388 -27.20 -17.10 -7.76
N PRO A 389 -26.88 -16.79 -9.03
CA PRO A 389 -25.94 -15.71 -9.32
C PRO A 389 -26.42 -14.41 -8.66
N ILE A 390 -25.57 -13.79 -7.85
CA ILE A 390 -25.83 -12.48 -7.24
C ILE A 390 -25.28 -11.41 -8.17
N SER A 391 -26.09 -10.38 -8.42
CA SER A 391 -25.65 -9.19 -9.14
C SER A 391 -25.50 -8.02 -8.17
N TRP A 392 -24.33 -7.38 -8.20
CA TRP A 392 -24.05 -6.12 -7.51
C TRP A 392 -24.69 -4.92 -8.19
N LEU A 393 -25.28 -5.13 -9.38
CA LEU A 393 -26.02 -4.15 -10.15
C LEU A 393 -27.54 -4.32 -10.02
N GLU A 394 -28.02 -5.27 -9.20
CA GLU A 394 -29.46 -5.47 -8.98
C GLU A 394 -30.12 -4.20 -8.43
N LYS A 395 -31.21 -3.78 -9.07
CA LYS A 395 -32.06 -2.66 -8.62
C LYS A 395 -33.16 -3.17 -7.70
N LEU A 396 -33.55 -2.35 -6.73
CA LEU A 396 -34.75 -2.62 -5.95
C LEU A 396 -35.99 -2.61 -6.85
N PRO A 397 -36.98 -3.47 -6.58
CA PRO A 397 -38.28 -3.37 -7.23
C PRO A 397 -38.91 -2.00 -6.92
N ALA A 398 -39.69 -1.45 -7.85
CA ALA A 398 -40.37 -0.17 -7.64
C ALA A 398 -41.22 -0.22 -6.36
N SER A 399 -40.92 0.67 -5.40
CA SER A 399 -41.52 0.65 -4.06
C SER A 399 -43.03 0.89 -4.13
N THR A 400 -43.82 0.00 -3.52
CA THR A 400 -45.18 0.34 -3.09
C THR A 400 -45.10 0.96 -1.68
N PRO A 401 -46.05 1.84 -1.27
CA PRO A 401 -45.98 2.58 0.00
C PRO A 401 -45.84 1.71 1.26
N MET A 402 -46.17 0.41 1.19
CA MET A 402 -46.00 -0.56 2.28
C MET A 402 -44.56 -1.08 2.46
N SER A 403 -43.65 -0.94 1.50
CA SER A 403 -42.29 -1.54 1.63
C SER A 403 -41.42 -0.80 2.65
N ALA A 404 -41.51 0.53 2.74
CA ALA A 404 -40.66 1.36 3.59
C ALA A 404 -40.81 1.07 5.11
N VAL A 405 -42.02 0.69 5.57
CA VAL A 405 -42.27 0.29 6.96
C VAL A 405 -41.78 -1.14 7.22
N SER A 406 -41.87 -2.00 6.21
CA SER A 406 -41.42 -3.40 6.27
C SER A 406 -39.89 -3.51 6.36
N GLY A 407 -39.14 -2.75 5.56
CA GLY A 407 -37.67 -2.75 5.60
C GLY A 407 -37.10 -2.37 6.95
N LEU A 408 -37.62 -1.29 7.57
CA LEU A 408 -37.14 -0.80 8.87
C LEU A 408 -37.38 -1.83 9.99
N LEU A 409 -38.52 -2.52 9.97
CA LEU A 409 -38.84 -3.60 10.92
C LEU A 409 -38.04 -4.88 10.64
N HIS A 410 -37.76 -5.21 9.38
CA HIS A 410 -36.93 -6.35 9.00
C HIS A 410 -35.48 -6.19 9.46
N HIS A 411 -34.93 -4.99 9.36
CA HIS A 411 -33.57 -4.68 9.80
C HIS A 411 -33.40 -4.71 11.33
N LEU A 412 -34.43 -4.40 12.11
CA LEU A 412 -34.44 -4.59 13.56
C LEU A 412 -34.38 -6.08 13.96
N SER A 413 -34.97 -6.98 13.15
CA SER A 413 -34.90 -8.44 13.40
C SER A 413 -33.52 -9.05 13.10
N LEU A 414 -32.77 -8.47 12.16
CA LEU A 414 -31.39 -8.87 11.83
C LEU A 414 -30.40 -8.62 12.99
N ALA A 415 -30.67 -7.61 13.81
CA ALA A 415 -29.79 -7.20 14.90
C ALA A 415 -29.92 -8.11 16.15
N LEU A 416 -31.01 -8.87 16.30
CA LEU A 416 -31.33 -9.55 17.56
C LEU A 416 -32.07 -10.88 17.33
N ILE A 417 -31.31 -11.97 17.25
CA ILE A 417 -31.80 -13.29 17.67
C ILE A 417 -31.08 -13.63 18.98
N PRO A 418 -31.68 -13.34 20.14
CA PRO A 418 -31.15 -13.80 21.42
C PRO A 418 -31.30 -15.32 21.46
N ARG A 419 -30.19 -16.04 21.66
CA ARG A 419 -30.27 -17.43 22.13
C ARG A 419 -30.06 -17.43 23.64
N ASN A 420 -30.97 -18.07 24.36
CA ASN A 420 -30.86 -18.35 25.79
C ASN A 420 -29.58 -19.15 26.08
N GLY A 421 -28.47 -18.46 26.34
CA GLY A 421 -27.27 -19.00 26.95
C GLY A 421 -27.18 -18.44 28.37
N LYS A 422 -27.20 -19.32 29.38
CA LYS A 422 -27.00 -18.92 30.77
C LYS A 422 -25.60 -18.35 30.91
N SER A 423 -25.48 -17.09 31.34
CA SER A 423 -24.21 -16.47 31.70
C SER A 423 -23.58 -17.24 32.86
N ARG A 424 -22.35 -17.75 32.67
CA ARG A 424 -21.51 -18.24 33.74
C ARG A 424 -20.23 -17.40 33.78
N GLU A 425 -19.91 -16.89 34.96
CA GLU A 425 -18.72 -16.08 35.23
C GLU A 425 -17.45 -16.81 34.78
N SER A 426 -16.60 -16.12 34.01
CA SER A 426 -15.30 -16.62 33.57
C SER A 426 -14.22 -16.29 34.60
N SER A 427 -13.47 -17.31 35.02
CA SER A 427 -12.25 -17.15 35.79
C SER A 427 -11.15 -16.56 34.91
N TYR A 428 -10.44 -15.57 35.44
CA TYR A 428 -9.24 -14.99 34.85
C TYR A 428 -8.15 -16.07 34.71
N ASP A 429 -7.92 -16.51 33.48
CA ASP A 429 -6.69 -17.20 33.10
C ASP A 429 -6.07 -16.40 31.93
N SER A 430 -4.74 -16.31 31.97
CA SER A 430 -3.84 -15.47 31.15
C SER A 430 -4.31 -15.13 29.73
N GLU A 431 -4.21 -13.84 29.37
CA GLU A 431 -4.61 -13.17 28.11
C GLU A 431 -4.24 -13.91 26.81
N GLU A 432 -5.04 -14.90 26.40
CA GLU A 432 -5.07 -15.34 25.00
C GLU A 432 -5.84 -14.29 24.19
N ARG A 433 -5.18 -13.66 23.22
CA ARG A 433 -5.83 -12.75 22.25
C ARG A 433 -6.82 -13.54 21.38
N LEU A 434 -8.07 -13.62 21.82
CA LEU A 434 -9.13 -14.28 21.05
C LEU A 434 -9.49 -13.45 19.80
N PRO A 435 -9.68 -14.11 18.64
CA PRO A 435 -10.06 -13.43 17.40
C PRO A 435 -11.48 -12.85 17.50
N LEU A 436 -11.72 -11.71 16.85
CA LEU A 436 -13.01 -11.00 16.84
C LEU A 436 -14.13 -11.77 16.11
N CYS A 437 -13.77 -12.44 15.04
CA CYS A 437 -14.65 -13.18 14.15
C CYS A 437 -13.80 -14.24 13.41
N PRO A 438 -14.42 -15.15 12.62
CA PRO A 438 -13.65 -16.04 11.76
C PRO A 438 -12.63 -15.27 10.91
N THR A 439 -11.36 -15.61 11.11
CA THR A 439 -10.22 -14.90 10.54
C THR A 439 -9.53 -15.78 9.51
N PHE A 440 -9.22 -15.17 8.37
CA PHE A 440 -8.62 -15.77 7.19
C PHE A 440 -7.25 -15.15 6.92
N ALA A 441 -6.41 -15.88 6.19
CA ALA A 441 -5.10 -15.38 5.79
C ALA A 441 -5.18 -14.15 4.88
N GLY A 442 -4.28 -13.19 5.08
CA GLY A 442 -4.29 -11.89 4.40
C GLY A 442 -3.56 -11.84 3.06
N GLY A 443 -3.21 -12.98 2.46
CA GLY A 443 -2.42 -13.02 1.23
C GLY A 443 -0.91 -13.09 1.47
N ASN A 444 -0.15 -12.76 0.42
CA ASN A 444 1.33 -12.80 0.42
C ASN A 444 1.96 -11.46 0.82
N GLN A 445 1.17 -10.49 1.25
CA GLN A 445 1.70 -9.18 1.66
C GLN A 445 2.40 -9.28 3.01
N ALA A 446 3.41 -8.45 3.21
CA ALA A 446 4.12 -8.34 4.50
C ALA A 446 3.60 -7.18 5.37
N ILE A 447 2.70 -6.35 4.83
CA ILE A 447 2.26 -5.11 5.47
C ILE A 447 0.74 -5.05 5.49
N GLY A 448 0.18 -4.69 6.63
CA GLY A 448 -1.24 -4.72 6.91
C GLY A 448 -2.10 -3.92 5.92
N GLU A 449 -1.73 -2.67 5.62
CA GLU A 449 -2.43 -1.80 4.68
C GLU A 449 -2.54 -2.41 3.26
N CYS A 450 -1.65 -3.36 2.93
CA CYS A 450 -1.63 -4.03 1.64
C CYS A 450 -2.54 -5.26 1.59
N VAL A 451 -3.07 -5.77 2.71
CA VAL A 451 -3.93 -6.97 2.72
C VAL A 451 -5.13 -6.81 1.77
N PHE A 452 -5.80 -5.67 1.78
CA PHE A 452 -6.94 -5.42 0.87
C PHE A 452 -6.52 -5.09 -0.57
N THR A 453 -5.24 -4.82 -0.84
CA THR A 453 -4.76 -4.62 -2.22
C THR A 453 -4.66 -5.92 -3.01
N GLU A 454 -4.59 -7.06 -2.32
CA GLU A 454 -4.57 -8.40 -2.93
C GLU A 454 -5.89 -8.72 -3.61
N ALA A 455 -5.83 -9.01 -4.92
CA ALA A 455 -7.02 -9.32 -5.71
C ALA A 455 -7.78 -10.55 -5.18
N GLU A 456 -7.07 -11.56 -4.70
CA GLU A 456 -7.71 -12.76 -4.13
C GLU A 456 -8.39 -12.48 -2.79
N VAL A 457 -7.88 -11.56 -1.97
CA VAL A 457 -8.56 -11.11 -0.73
C VAL A 457 -9.85 -10.38 -1.09
N GLN A 458 -9.79 -9.46 -2.06
CA GLN A 458 -10.97 -8.74 -2.56
C GLN A 458 -12.05 -9.72 -3.07
N LYS A 459 -11.65 -10.73 -3.84
CA LYS A 459 -12.55 -11.78 -4.33
C LYS A 459 -13.15 -12.61 -3.20
N CYS A 460 -12.36 -12.99 -2.19
CA CYS A 460 -12.86 -13.75 -1.04
C CYS A 460 -13.87 -12.94 -0.19
N ILE A 461 -13.67 -11.63 -0.07
CA ILE A 461 -14.64 -10.73 0.59
C ILE A 461 -15.95 -10.68 -0.21
N LEU A 462 -15.88 -10.55 -1.54
CA LEU A 462 -17.08 -10.56 -2.38
C LEU A 462 -17.78 -11.92 -2.34
N ASP A 463 -17.04 -13.04 -2.38
CA ASP A 463 -17.58 -14.40 -2.23
C ASP A 463 -18.33 -14.54 -0.89
N PHE A 464 -17.77 -14.00 0.19
CA PHE A 464 -18.43 -13.94 1.50
C PHE A 464 -19.73 -13.12 1.44
N PHE A 465 -19.69 -11.90 0.91
CA PHE A 465 -20.91 -11.10 0.86
C PHE A 465 -21.99 -11.69 -0.06
N GLU A 466 -21.60 -12.36 -1.15
CA GLU A 466 -22.52 -13.11 -2.02
C GLU A 466 -23.15 -14.30 -1.29
N GLU A 467 -22.40 -14.96 -0.40
CA GLU A 467 -22.92 -15.99 0.50
C GLU A 467 -24.00 -15.43 1.42
N VAL A 468 -23.74 -14.28 2.06
CA VAL A 468 -24.73 -13.58 2.89
C VAL A 468 -25.94 -13.14 2.06
N ALA A 469 -25.72 -12.65 0.83
CA ALA A 469 -26.77 -12.16 -0.05
C ALA A 469 -27.75 -13.24 -0.54
N GLN A 470 -27.42 -14.53 -0.42
CA GLN A 470 -28.36 -15.61 -0.74
C GLN A 470 -29.54 -15.63 0.24
N ASP A 471 -29.26 -15.38 1.52
CA ASP A 471 -30.25 -15.37 2.59
C ASP A 471 -29.84 -14.37 3.67
N PRO A 472 -29.96 -13.05 3.41
CA PRO A 472 -29.44 -12.04 4.32
C PRO A 472 -30.11 -12.10 5.69
N LYS A 473 -31.35 -12.62 5.78
CA LYS A 473 -32.14 -12.72 7.02
C LYS A 473 -31.63 -13.81 7.94
N ASP A 474 -31.45 -15.01 7.42
CA ASP A 474 -31.11 -16.17 8.24
C ASP A 474 -29.62 -16.56 8.14
N PHE A 475 -28.81 -15.78 7.41
CA PHE A 475 -27.36 -16.02 7.32
C PHE A 475 -26.65 -16.00 8.67
N HIS A 476 -25.84 -17.03 8.89
CA HIS A 476 -24.85 -17.10 9.96
C HIS A 476 -23.59 -17.74 9.39
N ASN A 477 -22.42 -17.31 9.87
CA ASN A 477 -21.15 -17.93 9.53
C ASN A 477 -21.22 -19.45 9.80
N PRO A 478 -20.81 -20.28 8.82
CA PRO A 478 -20.69 -21.71 9.03
C PRO A 478 -19.54 -22.02 10.00
N GLU A 479 -19.48 -23.27 10.44
CA GLU A 479 -18.31 -23.75 11.18
C GLU A 479 -17.11 -23.87 10.25
N PHE A 480 -16.06 -23.12 10.55
CA PHE A 480 -14.80 -23.18 9.82
C PHE A 480 -13.85 -24.21 10.41
N LYS A 481 -13.15 -24.92 9.53
CA LYS A 481 -12.01 -25.74 9.91
C LYS A 481 -10.75 -24.88 9.83
N LEU A 482 -9.94 -24.92 10.89
CA LEU A 482 -8.65 -24.25 10.89
C LEU A 482 -7.71 -24.90 9.88
N ALA A 483 -7.05 -24.07 9.09
CA ALA A 483 -5.98 -24.50 8.21
C ALA A 483 -4.85 -25.13 9.04
N LYS A 484 -4.26 -26.20 8.51
CA LYS A 484 -3.09 -26.81 9.15
C LYS A 484 -1.92 -25.84 9.03
N ALA A 485 -1.24 -25.56 10.14
CA ALA A 485 -0.06 -24.71 10.13
C ALA A 485 0.96 -25.24 9.11
N ILE A 486 1.55 -24.33 8.33
CA ILE A 486 2.80 -24.62 7.62
C ILE A 486 3.83 -24.92 8.71
N THR A 487 4.19 -26.19 8.90
CA THR A 487 5.31 -26.54 9.78
C THR A 487 6.57 -25.86 9.25
N PRO A 488 7.17 -24.91 9.98
CA PRO A 488 8.47 -24.39 9.61
C PRO A 488 9.46 -25.55 9.66
N THR A 489 10.23 -25.74 8.60
CA THR A 489 11.41 -26.62 8.65
C THR A 489 12.27 -26.16 9.84
N PRO A 490 12.77 -27.06 10.71
CA PRO A 490 13.51 -26.65 11.91
C PRO A 490 14.77 -25.87 11.50
N GLY A 491 14.80 -24.55 11.74
CA GLY A 491 15.97 -23.72 11.43
C GLY A 491 15.79 -22.19 11.34
N GLY A 492 14.56 -21.65 11.38
CA GLY A 492 14.33 -20.20 11.30
C GLY A 492 14.21 -19.51 12.66
N GLY A 493 15.16 -18.64 12.98
CA GLY A 493 15.25 -17.90 14.25
C GLY A 493 14.18 -16.81 14.44
N VAL A 494 14.06 -16.39 15.70
CA VAL A 494 13.08 -15.49 16.32
C VAL A 494 13.06 -14.07 15.69
N TRP A 495 11.85 -13.54 15.53
CA TRP A 495 11.51 -12.22 15.02
C TRP A 495 12.00 -11.08 15.94
N GLY A 496 12.74 -10.12 15.35
CA GLY A 496 13.01 -8.81 15.93
C GLY A 496 12.47 -7.71 15.01
N GLU A 497 11.90 -6.68 15.61
CA GLU A 497 11.53 -5.43 14.94
C GLU A 497 12.78 -4.81 14.27
N ASP A 498 12.59 -4.23 13.09
CA ASP A 498 13.62 -3.77 12.13
C ASP A 498 14.38 -4.87 11.37
N ALA A 499 13.76 -5.43 10.33
CA ALA A 499 14.51 -6.09 9.26
C ALA A 499 13.80 -5.94 7.91
N GLY A 500 14.54 -5.41 6.94
CA GLY A 500 14.15 -5.39 5.54
C GLY A 500 13.93 -6.79 4.98
N VAL A 501 13.15 -6.82 3.90
CA VAL A 501 12.85 -7.93 3.00
C VAL A 501 13.86 -9.07 3.08
N ASN A 502 13.44 -10.20 3.65
CA ASN A 502 13.97 -11.50 3.31
C ASN A 502 12.79 -12.34 2.81
N GLU A 503 12.67 -12.41 1.49
CA GLU A 503 11.96 -13.50 0.83
C GLU A 503 12.52 -14.82 1.37
N LEU A 504 11.63 -15.76 1.69
CA LEU A 504 11.97 -17.10 2.15
C LEU A 504 12.81 -17.80 1.06
N MET A 505 14.13 -17.79 1.22
CA MET A 505 15.04 -18.50 0.32
C MET A 505 14.85 -20.02 0.47
N PRO A 506 14.77 -20.78 -0.65
CA PRO A 506 14.90 -22.23 -0.64
C PRO A 506 16.24 -22.66 -0.03
N PRO A 507 16.33 -23.88 0.55
CA PRO A 507 17.57 -24.36 1.13
C PRO A 507 18.64 -24.51 0.04
N GLU A 508 19.81 -23.90 0.29
CA GLU A 508 21.05 -23.93 -0.50
C GLU A 508 21.08 -23.15 -1.82
N MET A 509 20.53 -21.93 -1.87
CA MET A 509 20.85 -20.99 -2.95
C MET A 509 22.24 -20.36 -2.74
N SER A 510 23.20 -20.64 -3.62
CA SER A 510 24.51 -19.97 -3.57
C SER A 510 24.38 -18.46 -3.86
N PRO A 511 25.25 -17.58 -3.31
CA PRO A 511 25.19 -16.14 -3.60
C PRO A 511 25.24 -15.81 -5.11
N LYS A 512 25.98 -16.60 -5.89
CA LYS A 512 26.05 -16.48 -7.35
C LYS A 512 24.73 -16.86 -8.03
N ARG A 513 24.01 -17.84 -7.49
CA ARG A 513 22.68 -18.21 -8.00
C ARG A 513 21.68 -17.08 -7.80
N MET A 514 21.69 -16.46 -6.61
CA MET A 514 20.85 -15.31 -6.30
C MET A 514 21.17 -14.13 -7.24
N GLU A 515 22.44 -13.89 -7.56
CA GLU A 515 22.84 -12.86 -8.52
C GLU A 515 22.30 -13.14 -9.94
N ILE A 516 22.39 -14.39 -10.40
CA ILE A 516 21.83 -14.82 -11.70
C ILE A 516 20.31 -14.64 -11.73
N ASP A 517 19.60 -15.11 -10.69
CA ASP A 517 18.14 -15.03 -10.63
C ASP A 517 17.66 -13.58 -10.55
N ASN A 518 18.35 -12.72 -9.77
CA ASN A 518 18.09 -11.28 -9.72
C ASN A 518 18.32 -10.62 -11.09
N LYS A 519 19.39 -11.01 -11.81
CA LYS A 519 19.66 -10.49 -13.15
C LYS A 519 18.61 -10.94 -14.17
N LYS A 520 18.17 -12.19 -14.11
CA LYS A 520 17.05 -12.71 -14.93
C LYS A 520 15.77 -11.92 -14.68
N ALA A 521 15.41 -11.69 -13.42
CA ALA A 521 14.24 -10.88 -13.05
C ALA A 521 14.36 -9.43 -13.54
N GLN A 522 15.55 -8.82 -13.42
CA GLN A 522 15.82 -7.49 -13.96
C GLN A 522 15.60 -7.42 -15.48
N ILE A 523 16.15 -8.37 -16.24
CA ILE A 523 16.00 -8.45 -17.69
C ILE A 523 14.53 -8.61 -18.09
N GLU A 524 13.78 -9.45 -17.37
CA GLU A 524 12.36 -9.62 -17.64
C GLU A 524 11.57 -8.33 -17.40
N ASN A 525 11.84 -7.63 -16.29
CA ASN A 525 11.24 -6.31 -16.04
C ASN A 525 11.59 -5.30 -17.16
N MET A 526 12.84 -5.30 -17.64
CA MET A 526 13.25 -4.44 -18.76
C MET A 526 12.48 -4.76 -20.05
N LYS A 527 12.34 -6.06 -20.39
CA LYS A 527 11.60 -6.53 -21.57
C LYS A 527 10.13 -6.14 -21.51
N VAL A 528 9.48 -6.37 -20.37
CA VAL A 528 8.09 -5.95 -20.13
C VAL A 528 7.96 -4.44 -20.26
N SER A 529 8.89 -3.68 -19.67
CA SER A 529 8.87 -2.22 -19.68
C SER A 529 9.01 -1.64 -21.10
N ILE A 530 9.86 -2.22 -21.96
CA ILE A 530 9.93 -1.83 -23.38
C ILE A 530 8.59 -2.06 -24.07
N LYS A 531 7.96 -3.21 -23.84
CA LYS A 531 6.70 -3.60 -24.49
C LYS A 531 5.56 -2.66 -24.14
N VAL A 532 5.45 -2.24 -22.88
CA VAL A 532 4.32 -1.43 -22.37
C VAL A 532 4.57 0.08 -22.43
N THR A 533 5.75 0.52 -22.89
CA THR A 533 6.07 1.95 -23.04
C THR A 533 5.50 2.48 -24.37
N PRO A 534 4.60 3.49 -24.36
CA PRO A 534 3.88 3.95 -25.56
C PRO A 534 4.78 4.42 -26.70
N LYS A 535 4.80 3.71 -27.84
CA LYS A 535 5.73 3.96 -28.97
C LYS A 535 5.47 5.25 -29.74
N ASP A 536 4.24 5.73 -29.71
CA ASP A 536 3.74 6.91 -30.42
C ASP A 536 4.15 8.24 -29.77
N ASN A 537 4.66 8.23 -28.54
CA ASN A 537 5.11 9.42 -27.84
C ASN A 537 6.62 9.72 -28.11
N PRO A 538 6.98 10.82 -28.80
CA PRO A 538 8.37 11.19 -29.09
C PRO A 538 9.20 11.50 -27.83
N GLU A 539 8.57 11.91 -26.74
CA GLU A 539 9.28 12.31 -25.51
C GLU A 539 9.81 11.11 -24.73
N LEU A 540 9.23 9.93 -24.95
CA LEU A 540 9.65 8.68 -24.34
C LEU A 540 10.73 7.97 -25.17
N GLU A 541 10.97 8.41 -26.40
CA GLU A 541 11.93 7.79 -27.33
C GLU A 541 13.36 7.75 -26.78
N PRO A 542 13.91 8.81 -26.15
CA PRO A 542 15.25 8.75 -25.56
C PRO A 542 15.34 7.71 -24.43
N GLY A 543 14.32 7.65 -23.56
CA GLY A 543 14.25 6.69 -22.46
C GLY A 543 14.15 5.25 -22.95
N ARG A 544 13.33 5.00 -23.99
CA ARG A 544 13.23 3.68 -24.65
C ARG A 544 14.56 3.22 -25.25
N LYS A 545 15.22 4.05 -26.06
CA LYS A 545 16.53 3.73 -26.63
C LYS A 545 17.59 3.49 -25.55
N GLY A 546 17.53 4.26 -24.46
CA GLY A 546 18.39 4.04 -23.30
C GLY A 546 18.12 2.69 -22.63
N LEU A 547 16.85 2.29 -22.50
CA LEU A 547 16.45 0.99 -21.96
C LEU A 547 16.87 -0.17 -22.88
N GLU A 548 16.67 -0.08 -24.19
CA GLU A 548 17.13 -1.09 -25.15
C GLU A 548 18.64 -1.34 -25.07
N LYS A 549 19.44 -0.26 -24.99
CA LYS A 549 20.91 -0.38 -24.80
C LYS A 549 21.27 -1.05 -23.47
N ARG A 550 20.59 -0.69 -22.38
CA ARG A 550 20.81 -1.30 -21.07
C ARG A 550 20.37 -2.77 -21.04
N LEU A 551 19.32 -3.12 -21.77
CA LEU A 551 18.86 -4.51 -21.90
C LEU A 551 19.93 -5.37 -22.58
N VAL A 552 20.48 -4.93 -23.72
CA VAL A 552 21.57 -5.65 -24.41
C VAL A 552 22.79 -5.83 -23.48
N LYS A 553 23.15 -4.77 -22.73
CA LYS A 553 24.24 -4.86 -21.75
C LYS A 553 23.91 -5.86 -20.63
N ALA A 554 22.70 -5.82 -20.09
CA ALA A 554 22.27 -6.72 -19.03
C ALA A 554 22.24 -8.19 -19.49
N GLU A 555 21.83 -8.46 -20.73
CA GLU A 555 21.85 -9.80 -21.34
C GLU A 555 23.29 -10.31 -21.52
N GLN A 556 24.23 -9.47 -21.94
CA GLN A 556 25.65 -9.81 -22.00
C GLN A 556 26.21 -10.13 -20.60
N GLU A 557 25.90 -9.29 -19.61
CA GLU A 557 26.30 -9.51 -18.21
C GLU A 557 25.72 -10.82 -17.65
N LEU A 558 24.47 -11.18 -18.01
CA LEU A 558 23.88 -12.45 -17.64
C LEU A 558 24.62 -13.63 -18.29
N GLU A 559 24.98 -13.53 -19.57
CA GLU A 559 25.76 -14.57 -20.27
C GLU A 559 27.12 -14.80 -19.59
N ASP A 560 27.80 -13.72 -19.22
CA ASP A 560 29.08 -13.78 -18.49
C ASP A 560 28.92 -14.40 -17.10
N LEU A 561 27.84 -14.06 -16.37
CA LEU A 561 27.50 -14.68 -15.09
C LEU A 561 27.20 -16.18 -15.23
N LEU A 562 26.47 -16.59 -16.28
CA LEU A 562 26.19 -17.99 -16.55
C LEU A 562 27.48 -18.77 -16.87
N LYS A 563 28.37 -18.22 -17.71
CA LYS A 563 29.69 -18.82 -18.00
C LYS A 563 30.51 -19.01 -16.72
N LYS A 564 30.56 -17.99 -15.85
CA LYS A 564 31.20 -18.07 -14.52
C LYS A 564 30.53 -19.11 -13.61
N GLY A 565 29.21 -19.24 -13.70
CA GLY A 565 28.43 -20.24 -12.98
C GLY A 565 28.75 -21.68 -13.38
N VAL A 566 28.87 -21.96 -14.70
CA VAL A 566 29.28 -23.29 -15.23
C VAL A 566 30.66 -23.67 -14.72
N ALA A 567 31.61 -22.73 -14.82
CA ALA A 567 33.00 -22.93 -14.43
C ALA A 567 33.15 -23.28 -12.94
N THR A 568 32.32 -22.70 -12.08
CA THR A 568 32.43 -22.85 -10.62
C THR A 568 31.43 -23.84 -10.00
N GLY A 569 30.67 -24.56 -10.83
CA GLY A 569 29.68 -25.55 -10.37
C GLY A 569 28.43 -24.94 -9.72
N GLY A 570 28.12 -23.66 -9.99
CA GLY A 570 27.03 -22.91 -9.38
C GLY A 570 25.68 -22.97 -10.12
N LEU A 571 25.56 -23.80 -11.17
CA LEU A 571 24.35 -23.96 -11.99
C LEU A 571 23.69 -25.34 -11.79
N VAL A 572 22.38 -25.41 -12.04
CA VAL A 572 21.60 -26.65 -12.05
C VAL A 572 21.97 -27.49 -13.30
N GLY A 573 21.90 -28.82 -13.21
CA GLY A 573 22.36 -29.75 -14.24
C GLY A 573 21.91 -29.42 -15.68
N GLU A 574 20.61 -29.14 -15.88
CA GLU A 574 20.06 -28.81 -17.21
C GLU A 574 20.56 -27.47 -17.76
N GLU A 575 20.64 -26.42 -16.92
CA GLU A 575 21.16 -25.11 -17.34
C GLU A 575 22.68 -25.15 -17.59
N ALA A 576 23.41 -25.98 -16.86
CA ALA A 576 24.84 -26.20 -17.10
C ALA A 576 25.09 -26.97 -18.40
N GLU A 577 24.23 -27.93 -18.76
CA GLU A 577 24.28 -28.65 -20.05
C GLU A 577 23.95 -27.72 -21.23
N ASP A 578 22.89 -26.93 -21.13
CA ASP A 578 22.47 -25.94 -22.15
C ASP A 578 23.54 -24.88 -22.48
N VAL A 579 24.34 -24.48 -21.48
CA VAL A 579 25.46 -23.55 -21.66
C VAL A 579 26.68 -24.28 -22.21
N ARG A 580 26.94 -25.53 -21.77
CA ARG A 580 28.03 -26.37 -22.29
C ARG A 580 27.82 -26.78 -23.75
N GLU A 581 26.59 -27.04 -24.18
CA GLU A 581 26.28 -27.36 -25.58
C GLU A 581 26.49 -26.17 -26.53
N ARG A 582 26.29 -24.94 -26.03
CA ARG A 582 26.58 -23.70 -26.76
C ARG A 582 28.04 -23.27 -26.66
N TRP A 583 28.83 -23.93 -25.83
CA TRP A 583 30.25 -23.63 -25.65
C TRP A 583 31.08 -24.42 -26.66
N GLU A 584 31.59 -23.73 -27.69
CA GLU A 584 32.63 -24.31 -28.53
C GLU A 584 33.99 -24.22 -27.80
N PRO A 585 34.67 -25.34 -27.51
CA PRO A 585 36.02 -25.30 -26.95
C PRO A 585 36.99 -24.86 -28.04
N VAL A 586 37.23 -23.56 -28.15
CA VAL A 586 38.23 -23.04 -29.08
C VAL A 586 39.58 -23.03 -28.37
N GLY A 587 40.37 -24.09 -28.55
CA GLY A 587 41.77 -24.18 -28.10
C GLY A 587 42.70 -23.25 -28.88
N THR A 588 42.45 -21.95 -28.79
CA THR A 588 43.20 -20.88 -29.48
C THR A 588 43.61 -19.75 -28.53
N GLY A 589 43.45 -19.93 -27.22
CA GLY A 589 43.81 -18.93 -26.23
C GLY A 589 45.33 -18.78 -26.08
N PRO A 590 45.83 -17.60 -25.65
CA PRO A 590 47.23 -17.44 -25.29
C PRO A 590 47.66 -18.49 -24.26
N LYS A 591 48.88 -18.99 -24.39
CA LYS A 591 49.44 -19.96 -23.44
C LYS A 591 49.77 -19.24 -22.14
N ILE A 592 49.19 -19.71 -21.04
CA ILE A 592 49.39 -19.20 -19.68
C ILE A 592 50.12 -20.22 -18.81
N PRO A 593 50.96 -19.80 -17.86
CA PRO A 593 51.54 -20.70 -16.88
C PRO A 593 50.45 -21.20 -15.93
N PHE A 594 50.20 -22.50 -15.93
CA PHE A 594 49.23 -23.15 -15.04
C PHE A 594 49.78 -24.49 -14.55
N ALA A 595 49.82 -24.69 -13.23
CA ALA A 595 50.36 -25.88 -12.56
C ALA A 595 51.78 -26.30 -13.04
N GLY A 596 52.65 -25.32 -13.33
CA GLY A 596 54.03 -25.56 -13.77
C GLY A 596 54.19 -25.87 -15.26
N THR A 597 53.14 -25.76 -16.07
CA THR A 597 53.18 -25.98 -17.53
C THR A 597 52.45 -24.87 -18.28
N MET A 598 52.76 -24.66 -19.57
CA MET A 598 52.09 -23.67 -20.40
C MET A 598 50.81 -24.26 -21.00
N VAL A 599 49.68 -23.92 -20.41
CA VAL A 599 48.35 -24.42 -20.79
C VAL A 599 47.60 -23.35 -21.57
N ASP A 600 46.73 -23.76 -22.49
CA ASP A 600 45.87 -22.82 -23.21
C ASP A 600 44.90 -22.16 -22.22
N SER A 601 44.84 -20.82 -22.21
CA SER A 601 43.98 -20.08 -21.28
C SER A 601 42.52 -20.47 -21.40
N GLU A 602 42.00 -20.71 -22.61
CA GLU A 602 40.60 -21.15 -22.80
C GLU A 602 40.36 -22.56 -22.26
N LEU A 603 41.41 -23.38 -22.16
CA LEU A 603 41.35 -24.72 -21.58
C LEU A 603 41.38 -24.68 -20.04
N VAL A 604 42.09 -23.71 -19.45
CA VAL A 604 42.06 -23.43 -18.01
C VAL A 604 40.72 -22.84 -17.58
N ARG A 605 40.15 -21.93 -18.39
CA ARG A 605 38.78 -21.45 -18.25
C ARG A 605 37.77 -22.60 -18.38
N GLY A 606 37.98 -23.49 -19.35
CA GLY A 606 37.29 -24.77 -19.56
C GLY A 606 37.20 -25.67 -18.32
N ALA A 607 38.29 -25.69 -17.54
CA ALA A 607 38.41 -26.48 -16.32
C ALA A 607 37.83 -25.81 -15.06
N GLY A 608 37.22 -24.62 -15.21
CA GLY A 608 36.54 -23.93 -14.11
C GLY A 608 37.35 -22.85 -13.39
N LEU A 609 38.54 -22.52 -13.89
CA LEU A 609 39.53 -21.66 -13.21
C LEU A 609 39.70 -20.32 -13.93
N LEU A 610 38.59 -19.58 -14.07
CA LEU A 610 38.53 -18.31 -14.81
C LEU A 610 39.44 -17.24 -14.20
N ASP A 611 39.36 -17.01 -12.89
CA ASP A 611 40.15 -15.97 -12.22
C ASP A 611 41.66 -16.24 -12.34
N THR A 612 42.07 -17.51 -12.24
CA THR A 612 43.46 -17.93 -12.46
C THR A 612 43.91 -17.73 -13.90
N ALA A 613 43.02 -17.92 -14.87
CA ALA A 613 43.33 -17.66 -16.28
C ALA A 613 43.45 -16.15 -16.56
N ASP A 614 42.59 -15.33 -15.95
CA ASP A 614 42.57 -13.88 -16.13
C ASP A 614 43.77 -13.21 -15.45
N GLU A 615 44.09 -13.59 -14.21
CA GLU A 615 45.30 -13.13 -13.49
C GLU A 615 46.57 -13.47 -14.28
N ALA A 616 46.69 -14.70 -14.79
CA ALA A 616 47.85 -15.12 -15.56
C ALA A 616 47.96 -14.41 -16.92
N LEU A 617 46.83 -14.04 -17.54
CA LEU A 617 46.80 -13.24 -18.76
C LEU A 617 47.17 -11.77 -18.51
N GLU A 618 46.75 -11.19 -17.38
CA GLU A 618 47.14 -9.83 -16.96
C GLU A 618 48.66 -9.76 -16.69
N GLU A 619 49.22 -10.74 -15.97
CA GLU A 619 50.66 -10.84 -15.73
C GLU A 619 51.47 -10.97 -17.03
N LEU A 620 50.96 -11.72 -18.01
CA LEU A 620 51.55 -11.83 -19.35
C LEU A 620 51.46 -10.53 -20.15
N GLY A 621 50.37 -9.76 -19.98
CA GLY A 621 50.17 -8.46 -20.60
C GLY A 621 51.11 -7.38 -20.03
N ASP A 622 51.29 -7.36 -18.72
CA ASP A 622 52.20 -6.45 -18.02
C ASP A 622 53.68 -6.78 -18.32
N ALA A 623 54.04 -8.06 -18.42
CA ALA A 623 55.37 -8.49 -18.83
C ALA A 623 55.71 -8.10 -20.29
N ALA A 624 54.70 -8.03 -21.17
CA ALA A 624 54.87 -7.59 -22.56
C ALA A 624 54.97 -6.06 -22.71
N GLN A 625 54.37 -5.29 -21.79
CA GLN A 625 54.47 -3.82 -21.79
C GLN A 625 55.72 -3.28 -21.09
N GLY A 626 56.30 -4.03 -20.15
CA GLY A 626 57.57 -3.68 -19.49
C GLY A 626 58.84 -3.88 -20.35
N SER A 627 58.71 -4.31 -21.61
CA SER A 627 59.82 -4.61 -22.53
C SER A 627 59.81 -3.73 -23.81
N LYS A 628 59.16 -2.56 -23.76
CA LYS A 628 59.21 -1.55 -24.84
C LYS A 628 60.02 -0.32 -24.45
#